data_AF-A0A432HD29-F1
#
_entry.id   AF-A0A432HD29-F1
#
_cell.length_a   1.000
_cell.length_b   1.000
_cell.length_c   1.000
_cell.angle_alpha   90.00
_cell.angle_beta   90.00
_cell.angle_gamma   90.00
#
_symmetry.space_group_name_H-M   'P 1'
#
loop_
_entity.id
_entity.type
_entity.pdbx_description
1 polymer ?
#
loop_
_entity_poly.entity_id
_entity_poly.type
_entity_poly.pdbx_seq_one_letter_code
_entity_poly.pdbx_strand_id
1 'polypeptide(L)'
;RMMVRGFAMYVKNKLEELSDNHVMGTPVGGMRLIDYLPTRTFELIIHTMDLAKAVGVDSAPPDRGMETTLGILGQIALYRGWAPSLVLAATGRGVLPAGFSVLG
;
A
#
# COMPACT_ATOMS: atom_id res chain seq x y z
N ARG A 1 -27.02 2.41 -1.91
CA ARG A 1 -25.64 1.85 -1.99
C ARG A 1 -24.59 2.95 -2.29
N MET A 2 -24.74 4.14 -1.67
CA MET A 2 -23.92 5.37 -1.91
C MET A 2 -22.75 5.54 -0.91
N MET A 3 -22.51 4.58 -0.02
CA MET A 3 -21.69 4.80 1.17
C MET A 3 -20.17 4.91 0.88
N VAL A 4 -19.61 4.06 0.01
CA VAL A 4 -18.16 4.04 -0.26
C VAL A 4 -17.69 5.26 -1.07
N ARG A 5 -18.41 5.61 -2.14
CA ARG A 5 -18.10 6.82 -2.93
C ARG A 5 -18.25 8.09 -2.09
N GLY A 6 -19.28 8.15 -1.23
CA GLY A 6 -19.46 9.26 -0.29
C GLY A 6 -18.29 9.39 0.68
N PHE A 7 -17.84 8.27 1.26
CA PHE A 7 -16.69 8.27 2.16
C PHE A 7 -15.39 8.66 1.45
N ALA A 8 -15.15 8.17 0.23
CA ALA A 8 -13.97 8.55 -0.55
C ALA A 8 -13.95 10.06 -0.86
N MET A 9 -15.09 10.65 -1.24
CA MET A 9 -15.18 12.10 -1.44
C MET A 9 -14.98 12.88 -0.14
N TYR A 10 -15.56 12.43 0.96
CA TYR A 10 -15.35 13.03 2.28
C TYR A 10 -13.88 13.04 2.66
N VAL A 11 -13.19 11.90 2.54
CA VAL A 11 -11.75 11.80 2.84
C VAL A 11 -10.95 12.73 1.94
N LYS A 12 -11.21 12.72 0.63
CA LYS A 12 -10.49 13.61 -0.32
C LYS A 12 -10.63 15.08 0.09
N ASN A 13 -11.86 15.54 0.34
CA ASN A 13 -12.09 16.93 0.76
C ASN A 13 -11.40 17.22 2.09
N LYS A 14 -11.42 16.28 3.03
CA LYS A 14 -10.75 16.46 4.32
C LYS A 14 -9.24 16.58 4.19
N LEU A 15 -8.62 15.87 3.24
CA LEU A 15 -7.18 15.98 2.97
C LEU A 15 -6.80 17.36 2.46
N GLU A 16 -7.67 18.03 1.70
CA GLU A 16 -7.42 19.40 1.22
C GLU A 16 -7.39 20.44 2.35
N GLU A 17 -7.99 20.13 3.51
CA GLU A 17 -8.00 21.00 4.70
C GLU A 17 -6.78 20.81 5.62
N LEU A 18 -5.97 19.77 5.40
CA LEU A 18 -4.87 19.40 6.28
C LEU A 18 -3.52 19.66 5.61
N SER A 19 -2.56 20.15 6.39
CA SER A 19 -1.18 20.28 5.91
C SER A 19 -0.47 18.92 5.94
N ASP A 20 0.56 18.77 5.10
CA ASP A 20 1.44 17.61 5.07
C ASP A 20 2.05 17.25 6.44
N ASN A 21 2.28 18.25 7.30
CA ASN A 21 2.83 18.09 8.64
C ASN A 21 1.78 17.81 9.72
N HIS A 22 0.49 17.77 9.38
CA HIS A 22 -0.56 17.42 10.34
C HIS A 22 -0.29 16.02 10.91
N VAL A 23 -0.30 15.89 12.25
CA VAL A 23 0.02 14.62 12.91
C VAL A 23 -1.24 13.77 13.05
N MET A 24 -1.28 12.67 12.30
CA MET A 24 -2.29 11.62 12.40
C MET A 24 -2.02 10.75 13.61
N GLY A 25 -3.01 10.58 14.48
CA GLY A 25 -2.95 9.59 15.55
C GLY A 25 -3.09 8.18 14.98
N THR A 26 -2.14 7.29 15.27
CA THR A 26 -2.21 5.88 14.91
C THR A 26 -2.06 5.01 16.17
N PRO A 27 -2.45 3.72 16.15
CA PRO A 27 -2.29 2.83 17.31
C PRO A 27 -0.86 2.70 17.83
N VAL A 28 0.14 3.00 17.00
CA VAL A 28 1.58 2.90 17.32
C VAL A 28 2.24 4.27 17.52
N GLY A 29 1.45 5.35 17.61
CA GLY A 29 1.94 6.72 17.81
C GLY A 29 1.52 7.69 16.70
N GLY A 30 2.03 8.92 16.77
CA GLY A 30 1.75 9.95 15.78
C GLY A 30 2.58 9.78 14.51
N MET A 31 1.98 10.05 13.35
CA MET A 31 2.66 10.08 12.05
C MET A 31 2.22 11.32 11.27
N ARG A 32 3.14 12.03 10.60
CA ARG A 32 2.72 13.15 9.76
C ARG A 32 1.85 12.66 8.61
N LEU A 33 0.91 13.48 8.17
CA LEU A 33 -0.03 13.12 7.12
C LEU A 33 0.70 12.67 5.84
N ILE A 34 1.78 13.36 5.47
CA ILE A 34 2.60 13.02 4.30
C ILE A 34 3.28 11.65 4.42
N ASP A 35 3.61 11.21 5.63
CA ASP A 35 4.20 9.89 5.87
C ASP A 35 3.11 8.81 6.03
N TYR A 36 1.91 9.19 6.50
CA TYR A 36 0.76 8.32 6.72
C TYR A 36 0.03 7.93 5.42
N LEU A 37 -0.13 8.86 4.48
CA LEU A 37 -0.87 8.62 3.25
C LEU A 37 -0.27 7.46 2.41
N PRO A 38 1.05 7.36 2.20
CA PRO A 38 1.65 6.24 1.49
C PRO A 38 1.29 4.88 2.11
N THR A 39 1.27 4.77 3.44
CA THR A 39 0.94 3.49 4.10
C THR A 39 -0.52 3.09 3.86
N ARG A 40 -1.44 4.07 3.82
CA ARG A 40 -2.86 3.80 3.52
C ARG A 40 -3.11 3.52 2.05
N THR A 41 -2.39 4.19 1.14
CA THR A 41 -2.43 3.84 -0.27
C THR A 41 -1.98 2.39 -0.48
N PHE A 42 -0.87 2.00 0.15
CA PHE A 42 -0.37 0.62 0.12
C PHE A 42 -1.41 -0.41 0.59
N GLU A 43 -2.03 -0.19 1.76
CA GLU A 43 -3.06 -1.10 2.29
C GLU A 43 -4.30 -1.17 1.40
N LEU A 44 -4.78 -0.01 0.90
CA LEU A 44 -5.95 0.03 0.02
C LEU A 44 -5.70 -0.75 -1.27
N ILE A 45 -4.50 -0.64 -1.86
CA ILE A 45 -4.16 -1.38 -3.08
C ILE A 45 -4.18 -2.88 -2.82
N ILE A 46 -3.45 -3.35 -1.78
CA ILE A 46 -3.39 -4.78 -1.45
C ILE A 46 -4.77 -5.34 -1.15
N HIS A 47 -5.52 -4.71 -0.24
CA HIS A 47 -6.82 -5.23 0.17
C HIS A 47 -7.88 -5.14 -0.93
N THR A 48 -7.78 -4.17 -1.84
CA THR A 48 -8.66 -4.15 -3.02
C THR A 48 -8.33 -5.31 -3.97
N MET A 49 -7.04 -5.61 -4.20
CA MET A 49 -6.63 -6.75 -5.01
C MET A 49 -7.03 -8.09 -4.38
N ASP A 50 -6.86 -8.24 -3.07
CA ASP A 50 -7.31 -9.43 -2.33
C ASP A 50 -8.82 -9.64 -2.47
N LEU A 51 -9.60 -8.56 -2.28
CA LEU A 51 -11.05 -8.61 -2.41
C LEU A 51 -11.47 -8.97 -3.82
N ALA A 52 -10.89 -8.33 -4.84
CA ALA A 52 -11.18 -8.60 -6.25
C ALA A 52 -10.92 -10.07 -6.60
N LYS A 53 -9.78 -10.62 -6.17
CA LYS A 53 -9.44 -12.04 -6.31
C LYS A 53 -10.46 -12.94 -5.61
N ALA A 54 -10.84 -12.61 -4.37
CA ALA A 54 -11.78 -13.41 -3.59
C ALA A 54 -13.19 -13.47 -4.20
N VAL A 55 -13.62 -12.41 -4.89
CA VAL A 55 -14.94 -12.33 -5.55
C VAL A 55 -14.92 -12.65 -7.04
N GLY A 56 -13.74 -12.99 -7.61
CA GLY A 56 -13.59 -13.35 -9.01
C GLY A 56 -13.79 -12.18 -9.99
N VAL A 57 -13.37 -10.98 -9.60
CA VAL A 57 -13.42 -9.77 -10.45
C VAL A 57 -12.00 -9.33 -10.81
N ASP A 58 -11.81 -8.84 -12.03
CA ASP A 58 -10.53 -8.28 -12.47
C ASP A 58 -10.17 -7.02 -11.66
N SER A 59 -8.96 -6.99 -11.12
CA SER A 59 -8.41 -5.79 -10.47
C SER A 59 -7.46 -5.05 -11.42
N ALA A 60 -7.74 -3.79 -11.68
CA ALA A 60 -6.80 -2.86 -12.32
C ALA A 60 -6.58 -1.65 -11.39
N PRO A 61 -5.74 -1.77 -10.34
CA PRO A 61 -5.46 -0.65 -9.45
C PRO A 61 -4.76 0.49 -10.19
N PRO A 62 -4.91 1.76 -9.77
CA PRO A 62 -4.25 2.89 -10.41
C PRO A 62 -2.72 2.80 -10.33
N ASP A 63 -2.03 3.16 -11.42
CA ASP A 63 -0.56 3.08 -11.53
C ASP A 63 0.18 3.78 -10.38
N ARG A 64 -0.25 4.99 -10.00
CA ARG A 64 0.35 5.72 -8.86
C ARG A 64 0.23 4.98 -7.53
N GLY A 65 -0.88 4.27 -7.34
CA GLY A 65 -1.09 3.43 -6.16
C GLY A 65 -0.16 2.21 -6.19
N MET A 66 0.00 1.59 -7.35
CA MET A 66 0.95 0.50 -7.56
C MET A 66 2.39 0.94 -7.33
N GLU A 67 2.81 2.09 -7.86
CA GLU A 67 4.13 2.69 -7.66
C GLU A 67 4.42 2.90 -6.17
N THR A 68 3.50 3.54 -5.44
CA THR A 68 3.61 3.75 -3.99
C THR A 68 3.73 2.42 -3.24
N THR A 69 2.94 1.43 -3.64
CA THR A 69 2.92 0.10 -3.03
C THR A 69 4.26 -0.62 -3.25
N LEU A 70 4.79 -0.62 -4.47
CA LEU A 70 6.09 -1.20 -4.80
C LEU A 70 7.22 -0.50 -4.04
N GLY A 71 7.16 0.82 -3.89
CA GLY A 71 8.11 1.59 -3.09
C GLY A 71 8.16 1.10 -1.64
N ILE A 72 7.00 0.96 -0.99
CA ILE A 72 6.92 0.47 0.40
C ILE A 72 7.41 -0.99 0.50
N LEU A 73 6.98 -1.88 -0.40
CA LEU A 73 7.43 -3.27 -0.42
C LEU A 73 8.97 -3.37 -0.55
N GLY A 74 9.56 -2.54 -1.41
CA GLY A 74 11.00 -2.45 -1.60
C GLY A 74 11.73 -1.99 -0.32
N GLN A 75 11.22 -0.96 0.36
CA GLN A 75 11.79 -0.50 1.63
C GLN A 75 11.70 -1.56 2.73
N ILE A 76 10.57 -2.28 2.82
CA ILE A 76 10.41 -3.38 3.77
C ILE A 76 11.39 -4.52 3.43
N ALA A 77 11.53 -4.86 2.15
CA ALA A 77 12.48 -5.88 1.71
C ALA A 77 13.93 -5.51 2.05
N LEU A 78 14.32 -4.24 1.86
CA LEU A 78 15.63 -3.73 2.28
C LEU A 78 15.82 -3.87 3.79
N TYR A 79 14.87 -3.35 4.57
CA TYR A 79 14.95 -3.36 6.03
C TYR A 79 15.02 -4.78 6.62
N ARG A 80 14.34 -5.75 5.99
CA ARG A 80 14.28 -7.14 6.45
C ARG A 80 15.33 -8.07 5.80
N GLY A 81 16.22 -7.54 4.96
CA GLY A 81 17.29 -8.33 4.33
C GLY A 81 16.85 -9.19 3.13
N TRP A 82 15.65 -8.97 2.59
CA TRP A 82 15.11 -9.71 1.44
C TRP A 82 15.42 -9.09 0.08
N ALA A 83 16.06 -7.91 0.04
CA ALA A 83 16.28 -7.18 -1.21
C ALA A 83 17.01 -7.98 -2.31
N PRO A 84 18.12 -8.72 -2.04
CA PRO A 84 18.77 -9.51 -3.08
C PRO A 84 17.85 -10.59 -3.67
N SER A 85 17.12 -11.32 -2.82
CA SER A 85 16.18 -12.35 -3.25
C SER A 85 15.03 -11.77 -4.08
N LEU A 86 14.48 -10.63 -3.65
CA LEU A 86 13.42 -9.94 -4.38
C LEU A 86 13.89 -9.45 -5.75
N VAL A 87 15.10 -8.85 -5.84
CA VAL A 87 15.66 -8.36 -7.11
C VAL A 87 15.98 -9.51 -8.06
N LEU A 88 16.60 -10.58 -7.57
CA LEU A 88 16.90 -11.76 -8.40
C LEU A 88 15.60 -12.37 -8.95
N ALA A 89 14.58 -12.54 -8.11
CA ALA A 89 13.31 -13.11 -8.55
C ALA A 89 12.53 -12.19 -9.49
N ALA A 90 12.38 -10.90 -9.16
CA ALA A 90 11.65 -9.93 -9.97
C ALA A 90 12.28 -9.72 -11.36
N THR A 91 13.55 -10.08 -11.52
CA THR A 91 14.24 -10.01 -12.80
C THR A 91 14.42 -11.37 -13.48
N GLY A 92 13.97 -12.47 -12.88
CA GLY A 92 14.00 -13.80 -13.49
C GLY A 92 15.31 -14.57 -13.34
N ARG A 93 16.15 -14.23 -12.35
CA ARG A 93 17.37 -14.96 -11.98
C ARG A 93 17.23 -15.78 -10.70
N GLY A 94 15.99 -15.98 -10.23
CA GLY A 94 15.69 -16.75 -9.04
C GLY A 94 14.19 -16.95 -8.86
N VAL A 95 13.83 -17.69 -7.82
CA VAL A 95 12.43 -17.92 -7.41
C VAL A 95 12.24 -17.47 -5.98
N LEU A 96 11.06 -16.95 -5.66
CA LEU A 96 10.65 -16.71 -4.28
C LEU A 96 10.01 -18.00 -3.73
N PRO A 97 10.25 -18.36 -2.46
CA PRO A 97 9.59 -19.50 -1.83
C PRO A 97 8.06 -19.40 -1.89
N ALA A 98 7.38 -20.56 -1.88
CA ALA A 98 5.93 -20.58 -1.74
C ALA A 98 5.52 -19.86 -0.44
N GLY A 99 4.55 -18.94 -0.54
CA GLY A 99 4.11 -18.13 0.59
C GLY A 99 5.07 -17.01 0.99
N PHE A 100 6.08 -16.68 0.18
CA PHE A 100 6.98 -15.56 0.46
C PHE A 100 6.20 -14.25 0.69
N SER A 101 6.56 -13.56 1.76
CA SER A 101 6.00 -12.28 2.18
C SER A 101 7.13 -11.41 2.73
N VAL A 102 7.22 -10.15 2.25
CA VAL A 102 8.08 -9.16 2.90
C VAL A 102 7.43 -8.59 4.17
N LEU A 103 6.12 -8.77 4.34
CA LEU A 103 5.35 -8.25 5.49
C LEU A 103 5.49 -9.12 6.75
N GLY A 104 5.98 -10.35 6.60
CA GLY A 104 6.09 -11.35 7.68
C GLY A 104 5.00 -12.39 7.58
#